data_AF-A0A0F3RG08-F1
#
_entry.id   AF-A0A0F3RG08-F1
#
_cell.length_a   1.000
_cell.length_b   1.000
_cell.length_c   1.000
_cell.angle_alpha   90.00
_cell.angle_beta   90.00
_cell.angle_gamma   90.00
#
_symmetry.space_group_name_H-M   'P 1'
#
loop_
_entity.id
_entity.type
_entity.pdbx_description
1 polymer ?
#
loop_
_entity_poly.entity_id
_entity_poly.type
_entity_poly.pdbx_seq_one_letter_code
_entity_poly.pdbx_strand_id
1 'polypeptide(L)'
;MTVHSVDGNTWLMKLERIKLLSSQNQDIKFNNLGHIIDLKMLEEQYKELDSKKAVGIDGITKAVYGKKLEANLLLLLTKIRKGQYQAKPARIKLIPKEDGGKRPLVISCFEDKIIESAVSKILNSVFEPIFLKCSYGFRPKLNAHDALRALNRLTYNFNEGAIVEIGYNKVFQYNQTLRVDGISKKENI
;
A
#
# COMPACT_ATOMS: atom_id res chain seq x y z
N MET A 1 3.35 -10.08 -26.27
CA MET A 1 3.13 -8.79 -26.95
C MET A 1 3.15 -7.68 -25.92
N THR A 2 4.25 -6.95 -25.80
CA THR A 2 4.33 -5.73 -24.98
C THR A 2 3.94 -4.55 -25.86
N VAL A 3 2.72 -4.05 -25.69
CA VAL A 3 2.25 -2.83 -26.34
C VAL A 3 2.93 -1.65 -25.66
N HIS A 4 3.94 -1.08 -26.31
CA HIS A 4 4.46 0.23 -25.95
C HIS A 4 3.50 1.28 -26.50
N SER A 5 2.57 1.77 -25.67
CA SER A 5 1.71 2.92 -26.00
C SER A 5 2.48 4.22 -25.77
N VAL A 6 2.39 5.11 -26.76
CA VAL A 6 3.02 6.45 -26.83
C VAL A 6 2.14 7.51 -26.15
N ASP A 7 1.25 7.11 -25.24
CA ASP A 7 0.32 8.03 -24.58
C ASP A 7 0.77 8.32 -23.16
N GLY A 8 0.91 9.60 -22.86
CA GLY A 8 1.51 10.14 -21.65
C GLY A 8 0.79 9.81 -20.34
N ASN A 9 -0.11 8.84 -20.22
CA ASN A 9 -0.77 8.42 -18.96
C ASN A 9 -0.81 6.88 -18.80
N THR A 10 0.31 6.24 -19.11
CA THR A 10 0.42 4.80 -19.35
C THR A 10 0.18 3.93 -18.11
N TRP A 11 0.56 4.37 -16.91
CA TRP A 11 0.41 3.57 -15.69
C TRP A 11 -1.01 3.62 -15.10
N LEU A 12 -1.71 4.76 -15.20
CA LEU A 12 -3.09 4.91 -14.74
C LEU A 12 -4.06 4.00 -15.50
N MET A 13 -3.95 3.97 -16.83
CA MET A 13 -4.77 3.07 -17.67
C MET A 13 -4.51 1.59 -17.34
N LYS A 14 -3.25 1.22 -17.06
CA LYS A 14 -2.91 -0.13 -16.60
C LYS A 14 -3.60 -0.46 -15.27
N LEU A 15 -3.62 0.48 -14.34
CA LEU A 15 -4.31 0.31 -13.05
C LEU A 15 -5.83 0.21 -13.20
N GLU A 16 -6.44 1.00 -14.06
CA GLU A 16 -7.88 0.90 -14.37
C GLU A 16 -8.22 -0.46 -14.99
N ARG A 17 -7.38 -0.95 -15.91
CA ARG A 17 -7.54 -2.28 -16.50
C ARG A 17 -7.43 -3.38 -15.44
N ILE A 18 -6.47 -3.30 -14.53
CA ILE A 18 -6.32 -4.26 -13.42
C ILE A 18 -7.56 -4.24 -12.53
N LYS A 19 -8.05 -3.05 -12.20
CA LYS A 19 -9.25 -2.88 -11.39
C LYS A 19 -10.48 -3.50 -12.05
N LEU A 20 -10.66 -3.28 -13.35
CA LEU A 20 -11.75 -3.88 -14.12
C LEU A 20 -11.66 -5.41 -14.10
N LEU A 21 -10.50 -5.97 -14.43
CA LEU A 21 -10.30 -7.43 -14.46
C LEU A 21 -10.52 -8.07 -13.09
N SER A 22 -10.02 -7.45 -12.03
CA SER A 22 -10.23 -7.92 -10.66
C SER A 22 -11.71 -7.89 -10.24
N SER A 23 -12.47 -6.88 -10.69
CA SER A 23 -13.90 -6.80 -10.40
C SER A 23 -14.73 -7.89 -11.10
N GLN A 24 -14.27 -8.37 -12.25
CA GLN A 24 -14.95 -9.39 -13.06
C GLN A 24 -14.62 -10.82 -12.62
N ASN A 25 -13.41 -11.05 -12.14
CA ASN A 25 -12.96 -12.37 -11.72
C ASN A 25 -12.06 -12.26 -10.48
N GLN A 26 -12.57 -12.71 -9.33
CA GLN A 26 -11.84 -12.66 -8.05
C GLN A 26 -10.70 -13.68 -7.96
N ASP A 27 -10.67 -14.68 -8.85
CA ASP A 27 -9.63 -15.70 -8.91
C ASP A 27 -8.50 -15.37 -9.89
N ILE A 28 -8.58 -14.21 -10.56
CA ILE A 28 -7.51 -13.78 -11.45
C ILE A 28 -6.20 -13.58 -10.66
N LYS A 29 -5.12 -14.18 -11.18
CA LYS A 29 -3.77 -13.99 -10.64
C LYS A 29 -3.02 -12.97 -11.50
N PHE A 30 -2.65 -11.84 -10.92
CA PHE A 30 -1.81 -10.85 -11.60
C PHE A 30 -0.34 -11.16 -11.36
N ASN A 31 0.32 -11.66 -12.40
CA ASN A 31 1.76 -11.89 -12.35
C ASN A 31 2.52 -10.63 -12.75
N ASN A 32 3.71 -10.45 -12.17
CA ASN A 32 4.69 -9.48 -12.65
C ASN A 32 4.22 -8.00 -12.61
N LEU A 33 3.42 -7.64 -11.59
CA LEU A 33 2.89 -6.29 -11.36
C LEU A 33 3.97 -5.20 -11.28
N GLY A 34 5.22 -5.56 -10.96
CA GLY A 34 6.35 -4.64 -10.95
C GLY A 34 6.57 -3.91 -12.29
N HIS A 35 6.10 -4.48 -13.41
CA HIS A 35 6.22 -3.83 -14.72
C HIS A 35 5.38 -2.56 -14.88
N ILE A 36 4.41 -2.33 -13.98
CA ILE A 36 3.58 -1.13 -13.97
C ILE A 36 4.37 0.09 -13.48
N ILE A 37 5.36 -0.13 -12.62
CA ILE A 37 6.17 0.95 -12.04
C ILE A 37 7.09 1.51 -13.13
N ASP A 38 6.75 2.68 -13.67
CA ASP A 38 7.57 3.43 -14.62
C ASP A 38 8.06 4.75 -14.01
N LEU A 39 8.90 5.47 -14.76
CA LEU A 39 9.49 6.72 -14.29
C LEU A 39 8.41 7.75 -13.94
N LYS A 40 7.38 7.87 -14.78
CA LYS A 40 6.27 8.81 -14.59
C LYS A 40 5.49 8.49 -13.30
N MET A 41 5.21 7.22 -13.03
CA MET A 41 4.56 6.79 -11.80
C MET A 41 5.41 7.19 -10.57
N LEU A 42 6.72 6.91 -10.60
CA LEU A 42 7.62 7.26 -9.49
C LEU A 42 7.71 8.77 -9.27
N GLU A 43 7.73 9.58 -10.33
CA GLU A 43 7.69 11.04 -10.25
C GLU A 43 6.40 11.55 -9.60
N GLU A 44 5.26 10.99 -9.97
CA GLU A 44 3.97 11.35 -9.39
C GLU A 44 3.90 10.94 -7.92
N GLN A 45 4.44 9.77 -7.56
CA GLN A 45 4.53 9.35 -6.16
C GLN A 45 5.45 10.26 -5.35
N TYR A 46 6.57 10.70 -5.92
CA TYR A 46 7.41 11.71 -5.29
C TYR A 46 6.63 13.01 -5.03
N LYS A 47 5.85 13.49 -6.02
CA LYS A 47 5.07 14.73 -5.90
C LYS A 47 4.00 14.63 -4.80
N GLU A 48 3.27 13.51 -4.75
CA GLU A 48 2.19 13.27 -3.77
C GLU A 48 2.67 13.10 -2.32
N LEU A 49 3.90 12.62 -2.11
CA LEU A 49 4.42 12.42 -0.75
C LEU A 49 4.58 13.75 0.01
N ASP A 50 3.97 13.85 1.19
CA ASP A 50 4.12 15.03 2.05
C ASP A 50 5.60 15.25 2.48
N SER A 51 6.07 16.50 2.35
CA SER A 51 7.41 16.92 2.76
C SER A 51 7.62 16.89 4.27
N LYS A 52 6.56 16.90 5.08
CA LYS A 52 6.59 16.85 6.55
C LYS A 52 6.75 15.44 7.11
N LYS A 53 6.75 14.39 6.26
CA LYS A 53 6.93 13.01 6.72
C LYS A 53 8.27 12.84 7.42
N ALA A 54 8.25 12.11 8.54
CA ALA A 54 9.45 11.85 9.34
C ALA A 54 10.56 11.19 8.50
N VAL A 55 11.79 11.63 8.70
CA VAL A 55 12.96 11.17 7.95
C VAL A 55 13.37 9.75 8.37
N GLY A 56 13.81 8.94 7.42
CA GLY A 56 14.31 7.58 7.66
C GLY A 56 15.68 7.58 8.34
N ILE A 57 16.31 6.40 8.43
CA ILE A 57 17.62 6.25 9.09
C ILE A 57 18.75 6.93 8.30
N ASP A 58 18.59 7.10 6.99
CA ASP A 58 19.58 7.71 6.10
C ASP A 58 19.59 9.24 6.12
N GLY A 59 18.69 9.88 6.88
CA GLY A 59 18.65 11.34 7.00
C GLY A 59 18.16 12.08 5.74
N ILE A 60 17.75 11.37 4.68
CA ILE A 60 17.39 12.00 3.41
C ILE A 60 15.96 12.55 3.47
N THR A 61 15.82 13.86 3.27
CA THR A 61 14.52 14.54 3.17
C THR A 61 14.00 14.55 1.73
N LYS A 62 12.71 14.85 1.55
CA LYS A 62 12.11 15.07 0.21
C LYS A 62 12.88 16.11 -0.60
N ALA A 63 13.23 17.23 0.02
CA ALA A 63 13.95 18.32 -0.62
C ALA A 63 15.36 17.91 -1.06
N VAL A 64 16.09 17.16 -0.21
CA VAL A 64 17.44 16.68 -0.54
C VAL A 64 17.40 15.67 -1.68
N TYR A 65 16.47 14.71 -1.62
CA TYR A 65 16.26 13.74 -2.70
C TYR A 65 15.89 14.42 -4.03
N GLY A 66 15.05 15.46 -3.95
CA GLY A 66 14.59 16.23 -5.10
C GLY A 66 15.67 17.03 -5.84
N LYS A 67 16.83 17.29 -5.23
CA LYS A 67 17.93 18.04 -5.88
C LYS A 67 18.46 17.35 -7.14
N LYS A 68 18.39 16.01 -7.19
CA LYS A 68 18.77 15.17 -8.34
C LYS A 68 17.63 14.22 -8.70
N LEU A 69 16.40 14.74 -8.73
CA LEU A 69 15.18 13.93 -8.80
C LEU A 69 15.22 12.90 -9.94
N GLU A 70 15.40 13.36 -11.18
CA GLU A 70 15.38 12.50 -12.36
C GLU A 70 16.43 11.39 -12.30
N ALA A 71 17.69 11.75 -11.99
CA ALA A 71 18.78 10.78 -11.85
C ALA A 71 18.51 9.75 -10.75
N ASN A 72 17.98 10.19 -9.59
CA ASN A 72 17.64 9.29 -8.48
C ASN A 72 16.51 8.33 -8.87
N LEU A 73 15.46 8.81 -9.54
CA LEU A 73 14.34 7.99 -9.97
C LEU A 73 14.71 7.01 -11.10
N LEU A 74 15.56 7.42 -12.05
CA LEU A 74 16.10 6.52 -13.07
C LEU A 74 16.94 5.40 -12.47
N LEU A 75 17.79 5.73 -11.49
CA LEU A 75 18.58 4.75 -10.76
C LEU A 75 17.67 3.79 -9.99
N LEU A 76 16.65 4.31 -9.30
CA LEU A 76 15.67 3.52 -8.58
C LEU A 76 14.92 2.56 -9.50
N LEU A 77 14.40 3.06 -10.61
CA LEU A 77 13.70 2.26 -11.61
C LEU A 77 14.62 1.15 -12.16
N THR A 78 15.88 1.48 -12.45
CA THR A 78 16.86 0.49 -12.92
C THR A 78 17.07 -0.62 -11.90
N LYS A 79 17.21 -0.28 -10.60
CA LYS A 79 17.32 -1.28 -9.52
C LYS A 79 16.08 -2.17 -9.45
N ILE A 80 14.88 -1.60 -9.53
CA ILE A 80 13.62 -2.36 -9.53
C ILE A 80 13.58 -3.34 -10.71
N ARG A 81 13.88 -2.86 -11.92
CA ARG A 81 13.83 -3.67 -13.16
C ARG A 81 14.84 -4.80 -13.17
N LYS A 82 16.01 -4.60 -12.54
CA LYS A 82 17.04 -5.63 -12.39
C LYS A 82 16.80 -6.57 -11.20
N GLY A 83 15.74 -6.37 -10.40
CA GLY A 83 15.53 -7.12 -9.16
C GLY A 83 16.59 -6.85 -8.09
N GLN A 84 17.31 -5.72 -8.21
CA GLN A 84 18.40 -5.31 -7.32
C GLN A 84 17.96 -4.29 -6.26
N TYR A 85 16.69 -3.86 -6.28
CA TYR A 85 16.16 -2.99 -5.24
C TYR A 85 16.07 -3.76 -3.91
N GLN A 86 16.69 -3.20 -2.87
CA GLN A 86 16.59 -3.67 -1.50
C GLN A 86 16.21 -2.46 -0.64
N ALA A 87 15.10 -2.57 0.09
CA ALA A 87 14.67 -1.53 1.01
C ALA A 87 15.70 -1.35 2.13
N LYS A 88 15.96 -0.11 2.52
CA LYS A 88 16.88 0.17 3.63
C LYS A 88 16.23 -0.18 4.97
N PRO A 89 17.03 -0.45 6.01
CA PRO A 89 16.50 -0.60 7.36
C PRO A 89 15.67 0.62 7.77
N ALA A 90 14.45 0.38 8.23
CA ALA A 90 13.58 1.44 8.70
C ALA A 90 14.02 1.94 10.10
N ARG A 91 13.84 3.23 10.36
CA ARG A 91 14.08 3.82 11.67
C ARG A 91 12.89 3.54 12.59
N ILE A 92 13.13 3.02 13.78
CA ILE A 92 12.07 2.73 14.76
C ILE A 92 12.01 3.86 15.79
N LYS A 93 10.83 4.46 15.97
CA LYS A 93 10.55 5.44 17.03
C LYS A 93 9.48 4.87 17.95
N LEU A 94 9.75 4.80 19.26
CA LEU A 94 8.74 4.38 20.23
C LEU A 94 7.82 5.56 20.56
N ILE A 95 6.51 5.36 20.43
CA ILE A 95 5.48 6.30 20.88
C ILE A 95 4.69 5.70 22.05
N PRO A 96 4.33 6.50 23.06
CA PRO A 96 3.51 6.01 24.16
C PRO A 96 2.10 5.67 23.67
N LYS A 97 1.51 4.65 24.30
CA LYS A 97 0.08 4.36 24.21
C LYS A 97 -0.63 4.96 25.42
N GLU A 98 -1.96 5.04 25.33
CA GLU A 98 -2.82 5.44 26.45
C GLU A 98 -2.76 4.44 27.62
N ASP A 99 -2.56 3.15 27.33
CA ASP A 99 -2.45 2.06 28.32
C ASP A 99 -1.08 1.99 29.05
N GLY A 100 -0.18 2.95 28.81
CA GLY A 100 1.18 2.99 29.37
C GLY A 100 2.22 2.14 28.61
N GLY A 101 1.82 1.35 27.62
CA GLY A 101 2.73 0.62 26.73
C GLY A 101 3.42 1.53 25.70
N LYS A 102 4.32 0.95 24.90
CA LYS A 102 4.96 1.63 23.75
C LYS A 102 4.57 0.96 22.43
N ARG A 103 4.27 1.77 21.41
CA ARG A 103 4.05 1.32 20.03
C ARG A 103 5.28 1.68 19.19
N PRO A 104 5.93 0.71 18.50
CA PRO A 104 6.98 1.03 17.55
C PRO A 104 6.36 1.67 16.30
N LEU A 105 6.80 2.87 15.97
CA LEU A 105 6.54 3.52 14.69
C LEU A 105 7.73 3.24 13.76
N VAL A 106 7.44 2.55 12.66
CA VAL A 106 8.42 2.21 11.62
C VAL A 106 8.46 3.34 10.61
N ILE A 107 9.64 3.92 10.38
CA ILE A 107 9.85 5.08 9.51
C ILE A 107 10.84 4.69 8.41
N SER A 108 10.31 4.43 7.21
CA SER A 108 11.12 4.06 6.04
C SER A 108 11.96 5.23 5.51
N CYS A 109 13.03 4.91 4.79
CA CYS A 109 13.82 5.89 4.05
C CYS A 109 12.99 6.54 2.94
N PHE A 110 13.41 7.71 2.47
CA PHE A 110 12.57 8.47 1.55
C PHE A 110 12.36 7.78 0.19
N GLU A 111 13.42 7.16 -0.35
CA GLU A 111 13.35 6.34 -1.57
C GLU A 111 12.34 5.18 -1.41
N ASP A 112 12.35 4.50 -0.26
CA ASP A 112 11.43 3.40 0.05
C ASP A 112 9.97 3.86 0.11
N LYS A 113 9.70 5.06 0.65
CA LYS A 113 8.34 5.63 0.70
C LYS A 113 7.74 5.86 -0.70
N ILE A 114 8.57 6.18 -1.70
CA ILE A 114 8.12 6.34 -3.08
C ILE A 114 7.62 4.99 -3.61
N ILE A 115 8.40 3.92 -3.37
CA ILE A 115 8.04 2.55 -3.78
C ILE A 115 6.83 2.05 -3.00
N GLU A 116 6.78 2.22 -1.68
CA GLU A 116 5.63 1.85 -0.85
C GLU A 116 4.35 2.52 -1.37
N SER A 117 4.42 3.80 -1.74
CA SER A 117 3.28 4.53 -2.34
C SER A 117 2.88 3.94 -3.69
N ALA A 118 3.86 3.67 -4.56
CA ALA A 118 3.61 3.08 -5.88
C ALA A 118 2.97 1.68 -5.77
N VAL A 119 3.54 0.82 -4.94
CA VAL A 119 3.03 -0.54 -4.68
C VAL A 119 1.65 -0.47 -4.06
N SER A 120 1.41 0.43 -3.11
CA SER A 120 0.09 0.63 -2.51
C SER A 120 -0.97 0.95 -3.56
N LYS A 121 -0.69 1.84 -4.53
CA LYS A 121 -1.62 2.13 -5.63
C LYS A 121 -1.92 0.89 -6.48
N ILE A 122 -0.90 0.11 -6.84
CA ILE A 122 -1.07 -1.12 -7.62
C ILE A 122 -1.94 -2.12 -6.85
N LEU A 123 -1.62 -2.38 -5.59
CA LEU A 123 -2.34 -3.34 -4.76
C LEU A 123 -3.77 -2.89 -4.49
N ASN A 124 -4.02 -1.59 -4.32
CA ASN A 124 -5.39 -1.07 -4.18
C ASN A 124 -6.21 -1.33 -5.46
N SER A 125 -5.63 -1.20 -6.65
CA SER A 125 -6.34 -1.57 -7.88
C SER A 125 -6.70 -3.06 -7.96
N VAL A 126 -5.92 -3.93 -7.32
CA VAL A 126 -6.20 -5.37 -7.24
C VAL A 126 -7.21 -5.70 -6.14
N PHE A 127 -7.05 -5.16 -4.94
CA PHE A 127 -7.81 -5.63 -3.77
C PHE A 127 -9.10 -4.84 -3.52
N GLU A 128 -9.16 -3.56 -3.88
CA GLU A 128 -10.32 -2.73 -3.60
C GLU A 128 -11.63 -3.27 -4.22
N PRO A 129 -11.66 -3.80 -5.46
CA PRO A 129 -12.87 -4.38 -6.04
C PRO A 129 -13.37 -5.65 -5.36
N ILE A 130 -12.50 -6.37 -4.66
CA ILE A 130 -12.80 -7.69 -4.08
C ILE A 130 -12.96 -7.68 -2.57
N PHE A 131 -12.64 -6.57 -1.90
CA PHE A 131 -12.93 -6.42 -0.48
C PHE A 131 -14.42 -6.54 -0.19
N LEU A 132 -14.74 -7.24 0.90
CA LEU A 132 -16.11 -7.35 1.41
C LEU A 132 -16.70 -5.96 1.69
N LYS A 133 -18.01 -5.81 1.46
CA LYS A 133 -18.73 -4.55 1.68
C LYS A 133 -18.72 -4.08 3.15
N CYS A 134 -18.56 -5.03 4.09
CA CYS A 134 -18.43 -4.77 5.52
C CYS A 134 -16.99 -4.48 5.98
N SER A 135 -16.02 -4.39 5.05
CA SER A 135 -14.65 -3.96 5.35
C SER A 135 -14.52 -2.46 5.14
N TYR A 136 -14.14 -1.71 6.18
CA TYR A 136 -14.08 -0.24 6.14
C TYR A 136 -12.67 0.32 6.38
N GLY A 137 -11.81 -0.42 7.09
CA GLY A 137 -10.49 0.06 7.49
C GLY A 137 -9.51 0.18 6.33
N PHE A 138 -8.75 1.27 6.28
CA PHE A 138 -7.67 1.53 5.31
C PHE A 138 -8.10 1.54 3.84
N ARG A 139 -9.39 1.74 3.56
CA ARG A 139 -9.92 1.78 2.20
C ARG A 139 -10.15 3.21 1.71
N PRO A 140 -9.88 3.51 0.43
CA PRO A 140 -10.17 4.82 -0.13
C PRO A 140 -11.66 5.18 0.01
N LYS A 141 -11.96 6.42 0.40
CA LYS A 141 -13.32 6.96 0.54
C LYS A 141 -14.20 6.31 1.61
N LEU A 142 -13.64 5.44 2.46
CA LEU A 142 -14.32 4.87 3.63
C LEU A 142 -13.63 5.31 4.91
N ASN A 143 -14.41 5.46 5.98
CA ASN A 143 -13.91 5.88 7.29
C ASN A 143 -14.65 5.17 8.44
N ALA A 144 -14.20 5.41 9.68
CA ALA A 144 -14.77 4.81 10.88
C ALA A 144 -16.27 5.15 11.08
N HIS A 145 -16.72 6.32 10.65
CA HIS A 145 -18.14 6.69 10.74
C HIS A 145 -19.01 5.92 9.72
N ASP A 146 -18.47 5.46 8.60
CA ASP A 146 -19.19 4.54 7.70
C ASP A 146 -19.45 3.19 8.39
N ALA A 147 -18.43 2.64 9.07
CA ALA A 147 -18.56 1.42 9.85
C ALA A 147 -19.60 1.57 10.98
N LEU A 148 -19.54 2.66 11.75
CA LEU A 148 -20.51 2.92 12.83
C LEU A 148 -21.94 3.08 12.30
N ARG A 149 -22.12 3.75 11.15
CA ARG A 149 -23.45 3.85 10.50
C ARG A 149 -23.98 2.49 10.06
N ALA A 150 -23.13 1.64 9.49
CA ALA A 150 -23.52 0.30 9.10
C ALA A 150 -23.89 -0.56 10.31
N LEU A 151 -23.09 -0.51 11.38
CA LEU A 151 -23.38 -1.19 12.64
C LEU A 151 -24.73 -0.74 13.21
N ASN A 152 -24.93 0.58 13.33
CA ASN A 152 -26.17 1.13 13.87
C ASN A 152 -27.40 0.69 13.07
N ARG A 153 -27.33 0.69 11.73
CA ARG A 153 -28.43 0.20 10.88
C ARG A 153 -28.76 -1.27 11.13
N LEU A 154 -27.76 -2.11 11.38
CA LEU A 154 -27.96 -3.54 11.64
C LEU A 154 -28.54 -3.78 13.04
N THR A 155 -28.16 -2.97 14.03
CA THR A 155 -28.58 -3.17 15.43
C THR A 155 -29.86 -2.43 15.80
N TYR A 156 -30.30 -1.42 15.03
CA TYR A 156 -31.41 -0.53 15.38
C TYR A 156 -32.72 -1.25 15.73
N ASN A 157 -33.03 -2.39 15.10
CA ASN A 157 -34.24 -3.17 15.35
C ASN A 157 -34.01 -4.44 16.17
N PHE A 158 -32.81 -4.64 16.73
CA PHE A 158 -32.46 -5.82 17.51
C PHE A 158 -32.52 -5.50 19.01
N ASN A 159 -33.74 -5.53 19.57
CA ASN A 159 -33.98 -5.21 20.99
C ASN A 159 -33.39 -6.24 21.97
N GLU A 160 -33.07 -7.46 21.52
CA GLU A 160 -32.46 -8.53 22.34
C GLU A 160 -31.13 -9.04 21.72
N GLY A 161 -30.43 -8.18 20.97
CA GLY A 161 -29.17 -8.55 20.32
C GLY A 161 -27.95 -8.43 21.23
N ALA A 162 -26.90 -9.21 20.92
CA ALA A 162 -25.57 -9.06 21.51
C ALA A 162 -24.53 -8.70 20.43
N ILE A 163 -23.54 -7.89 20.80
CA ILE A 163 -22.40 -7.54 19.94
C ILE A 163 -21.18 -8.33 20.41
N VAL A 164 -20.55 -9.06 19.48
CA VAL A 164 -19.29 -9.75 19.74
C VAL A 164 -18.14 -8.89 19.22
N GLU A 165 -17.32 -8.37 20.14
CA GLU A 165 -16.11 -7.64 19.82
C GLU A 165 -14.90 -8.57 19.82
N ILE A 166 -14.15 -8.59 18.70
CA ILE A 166 -12.93 -9.38 18.55
C ILE A 166 -11.78 -8.46 18.17
N GLY A 167 -10.73 -8.46 18.99
CA GLY A 167 -9.51 -7.69 18.76
C GLY A 167 -8.28 -8.59 18.55
N TYR A 168 -7.38 -8.18 17.66
CA TYR A 168 -6.11 -8.86 17.43
C TYR A 168 -4.95 -8.10 18.07
N ASN A 169 -4.13 -8.81 18.83
CA ASN A 169 -2.89 -8.26 19.36
C ASN A 169 -1.79 -8.29 18.29
N LYS A 170 -1.08 -7.16 18.13
CA LYS A 170 0.20 -7.09 17.41
C LYS A 170 0.16 -7.48 15.91
N VAL A 171 -0.94 -7.22 15.19
CA VAL A 171 -1.09 -7.53 13.74
C VAL A 171 0.04 -6.98 12.86
N PHE A 172 0.68 -5.89 13.27
CA PHE A 172 1.77 -5.24 12.53
C PHE A 172 3.18 -5.52 13.08
N GLN A 173 3.34 -6.41 14.06
CA GLN A 173 4.65 -6.71 14.68
C GLN A 173 5.31 -8.00 14.14
N TYR A 174 4.80 -8.60 13.06
CA TYR A 174 5.29 -9.88 12.53
C TYR A 174 6.33 -9.74 11.40
N ASN A 175 7.25 -10.71 11.36
CA ASN A 175 8.34 -10.85 10.37
C ASN A 175 7.81 -10.95 8.92
N GLN A 176 8.58 -10.38 7.98
CA GLN A 176 8.24 -10.19 6.55
C GLN A 176 7.78 -11.47 5.80
N THR A 177 8.08 -12.66 6.33
CA THR A 177 7.88 -13.96 5.67
C THR A 177 6.41 -14.39 5.52
N LEU A 178 5.51 -14.06 6.46
CA LEU A 178 4.14 -14.61 6.48
C LEU A 178 3.14 -13.89 5.55
N ARG A 179 3.51 -12.73 4.99
CA ARG A 179 2.58 -11.88 4.22
C ARG A 179 2.56 -12.15 2.72
N VAL A 180 3.58 -12.83 2.20
CA VAL A 180 3.69 -13.11 0.75
C VAL A 180 2.66 -14.17 0.32
N ASP A 181 2.31 -15.12 1.19
CA ASP A 181 1.34 -16.19 0.89
C ASP A 181 -0.11 -15.70 0.74
N GLY A 182 -0.47 -14.57 1.33
CA GLY A 182 -1.77 -13.92 1.10
C GLY A 182 -1.81 -13.09 -0.20
N ILE A 183 -0.64 -12.76 -0.74
CA ILE A 183 -0.46 -11.99 -1.99
C ILE A 183 -0.25 -12.93 -3.18
N SER A 184 0.33 -14.10 -2.95
CA SER A 184 0.45 -15.21 -3.89
C SER A 184 -0.37 -16.38 -3.37
N LYS A 185 -1.56 -16.63 -3.93
CA LYS A 185 -2.31 -17.87 -3.67
C LYS A 185 -1.39 -19.04 -4.06
N LYS A 186 -0.74 -19.64 -3.05
CA LYS A 186 0.19 -20.77 -3.18
C LYS A 186 -0.44 -21.86 -4.04
N GLU A 187 0.27 -22.21 -5.11
CA GLU A 187 0.08 -23.48 -5.80
C GLU A 187 0.54 -24.58 -4.83
N ASN A 188 -0.39 -25.44 -4.42
CA ASN A 188 -0.02 -26.77 -3.94
C ASN A 188 0.17 -27.62 -5.20
N ILE A 189 1.38 -28.16 -5.36
CA ILE A 189 1.63 -29.37 -6.14
C ILE A 189 1.09 -30.55 -5.32
#